data_AF-A0A1H9TP70-F1
#
_entry.id   AF-A0A1H9TP70-F1
#
_cell.length_a   1.000
_cell.length_b   1.000
_cell.length_c   1.000
_cell.angle_alpha   90.00
_cell.angle_beta   90.00
_cell.angle_gamma   90.00
#
_symmetry.space_group_name_H-M   'P 1'
#
loop_
_entity.id
_entity.type
_entity.pdbx_description
1 polymer ?
#
loop_
_entity_poly.entity_id
_entity_poly.type
_entity_poly.pdbx_seq_one_letter_code
_entity_poly.pdbx_strand_id
1 'polypeptide(L)'
;MGEVVEFPVHDRTLQQTESWVVKICMKEGLTREMALEVAAEYQLIHENLFDMEKSKLSIPPEAALSDQQVAAIIPAVRNLYVGQLARAAHIIIGLLAREKLKLHS
;
A
#
# COMPACT_ATOMS: atom_id res chain seq x y z
N MET A 1 -17.82 -7.97 -13.25
CA MET A 1 -17.29 -7.10 -12.18
C MET A 1 -16.00 -7.76 -11.71
N GLY A 2 -14.87 -7.05 -11.76
CA GLY A 2 -13.57 -7.60 -11.36
C GLY A 2 -13.56 -7.92 -9.86
N GLU A 3 -12.82 -8.95 -9.48
CA GLU A 3 -12.60 -9.30 -8.08
C GLU A 3 -11.86 -8.14 -7.40
N VAL A 4 -12.44 -7.55 -6.35
CA VAL A 4 -11.76 -6.51 -5.58
C VAL A 4 -10.69 -7.21 -4.75
N VAL A 5 -9.43 -7.02 -5.13
CA VAL A 5 -8.31 -7.47 -4.33
C VAL A 5 -8.03 -6.39 -3.28
N GLU A 6 -8.18 -6.75 -2.00
CA GLU A 6 -7.86 -5.82 -0.92
C GLU A 6 -6.35 -5.83 -0.65
N PHE A 7 -5.73 -4.63 -0.63
CA PHE A 7 -4.34 -4.48 -0.24
C PHE A 7 -4.22 -4.60 1.29
N PRO A 8 -3.21 -5.29 1.80
CA PRO A 8 -3.01 -5.45 3.23
C PRO A 8 -2.46 -4.17 3.89
N VAL A 9 -3.34 -3.27 4.34
CA VAL A 9 -2.94 -1.94 4.86
C VAL A 9 -2.76 -1.81 6.37
N HIS A 10 -3.36 -2.70 7.19
CA HIS A 10 -3.34 -2.59 8.66
C HIS A 10 -2.47 -3.69 9.29
N ASP A 11 -1.62 -3.30 10.25
CA ASP A 11 -0.86 -4.17 11.17
C ASP A 11 -0.06 -5.30 10.52
N ARG A 12 0.72 -5.00 9.47
CA ARG A 12 1.44 -6.05 8.74
C ARG A 12 2.94 -5.91 8.73
N THR A 13 3.59 -7.07 8.85
CA THR A 13 5.02 -7.19 8.59
C THR A 13 5.27 -7.14 7.10
N LEU A 14 6.46 -6.69 6.70
CA LEU A 14 6.94 -6.69 5.32
C LEU A 14 6.68 -8.05 4.61
N GLN A 15 6.90 -9.15 5.34
CA GLN A 15 6.68 -10.53 4.87
C GLN A 15 5.22 -10.81 4.44
N GLN A 16 4.23 -10.25 5.13
CA GLN A 16 2.83 -10.42 4.77
C GLN A 16 2.47 -9.66 3.50
N THR A 17 3.09 -8.49 3.29
CA THR A 17 2.96 -7.71 2.07
C THR A 17 3.58 -8.45 0.90
N GLU A 18 4.81 -8.95 1.03
CA GLU A 18 5.48 -9.77 0.01
C GLU A 18 4.65 -10.99 -0.39
N SER A 19 4.16 -11.74 0.60
CA SER A 19 3.33 -12.93 0.36
C SER A 19 2.06 -12.59 -0.43
N TRP A 20 1.46 -11.43 -0.14
CA TRP A 20 0.31 -10.94 -0.89
C TRP A 20 0.69 -10.57 -2.33
N VAL A 21 1.79 -9.84 -2.54
CA VAL A 21 2.25 -9.44 -3.89
C VAL A 21 2.49 -10.68 -4.75
N VAL A 22 3.23 -11.66 -4.22
CA VAL A 22 3.53 -12.91 -4.93
C VAL A 22 2.24 -13.64 -5.31
N LYS A 23 1.32 -13.81 -4.35
CA LYS A 23 0.05 -14.52 -4.58
C LYS A 23 -0.78 -13.85 -5.68
N ILE A 24 -0.90 -12.52 -5.66
CA ILE A 24 -1.71 -11.78 -6.63
C ILE A 24 -1.06 -11.79 -8.00
N CYS A 25 0.24 -11.53 -8.10
CA CYS A 25 0.95 -11.56 -9.38
C CYS A 25 0.85 -12.95 -10.04
N MET A 26 1.00 -14.03 -9.28
CA MET A 26 0.86 -15.39 -9.80
C MET A 26 -0.57 -15.69 -10.26
N LYS A 27 -1.59 -15.21 -9.54
CA LYS A 27 -2.99 -15.36 -9.94
C LYS A 27 -3.27 -14.69 -11.29
N GLU A 28 -2.62 -13.56 -11.56
CA GLU A 28 -2.74 -12.80 -12.81
C GLU A 28 -1.78 -13.27 -13.92
N GLY A 29 -1.10 -14.41 -13.73
CA GLY A 29 -0.36 -15.12 -14.78
C GLY A 29 1.16 -14.93 -14.79
N LEU A 30 1.74 -14.26 -13.78
CA LEU A 30 3.20 -14.24 -13.62
C LEU A 30 3.72 -15.60 -13.13
N THR A 31 4.92 -15.98 -13.56
CA THR A 31 5.63 -17.11 -12.92
C THR A 31 6.01 -16.74 -11.48
N ARG A 32 6.38 -17.75 -10.70
CA ARG A 32 6.81 -17.53 -9.31
C ARG A 32 8.05 -16.63 -9.26
N GLU A 33 9.00 -16.83 -10.17
CA GLU A 33 10.23 -16.06 -10.27
C GLU A 33 9.93 -14.58 -10.55
N MET A 34 9.09 -14.30 -11.56
CA MET A 34 8.67 -12.94 -11.89
C MET A 34 7.92 -12.27 -10.74
N ALA A 35 7.04 -13.02 -10.05
CA ALA A 35 6.29 -12.51 -8.92
C ALA A 35 7.19 -12.18 -7.71
N LEU A 36 8.26 -12.96 -7.49
CA LEU A 36 9.27 -12.67 -6.47
C LEU A 36 10.08 -11.42 -6.81
N GLU A 37 10.41 -11.20 -8.08
CA GLU A 37 11.06 -9.96 -8.52
C GLU A 37 10.18 -8.73 -8.28
N VAL A 38 8.88 -8.83 -8.61
CA VAL A 38 7.92 -7.74 -8.32
C VAL A 38 7.86 -7.45 -6.82
N ALA A 39 7.84 -8.48 -5.97
CA ALA A 39 7.83 -8.32 -4.53
C ALA A 39 9.10 -7.62 -4.02
N ALA A 40 10.28 -8.02 -4.51
CA ALA A 40 11.56 -7.43 -4.14
C ALA A 40 11.67 -5.96 -4.57
N GLU A 41 11.23 -5.61 -5.78
CA GLU A 41 11.22 -4.22 -6.25
C GLU A 41 10.21 -3.36 -5.48
N TYR A 42 9.03 -3.91 -5.20
CA TYR A 42 8.03 -3.22 -4.41
C TYR A 42 8.48 -2.99 -2.96
N GLN A 43 9.29 -3.88 -2.38
CA GLN A 43 9.80 -3.75 -1.01
C GLN A 43 10.46 -2.38 -0.77
N LEU A 44 11.33 -1.94 -1.69
CA LEU A 44 12.04 -0.66 -1.61
C LEU A 44 11.08 0.54 -1.71
N ILE A 45 9.97 0.36 -2.41
CA ILE A 45 8.94 1.39 -2.57
C ILE A 45 8.00 1.41 -1.34
N HIS A 46 7.70 0.24 -0.78
CA HIS A 46 6.81 0.07 0.36
C HIS A 46 7.30 0.84 1.58
N GLU A 47 8.59 0.74 1.91
CA GLU A 47 9.18 1.48 3.03
C GLU A 47 9.00 2.99 2.88
N ASN A 48 9.20 3.52 1.67
CA ASN A 48 9.01 4.95 1.39
C ASN A 48 7.53 5.36 1.40
N LEU A 49 6.65 4.50 0.91
CA LEU A 49 5.22 4.77 0.79
C LEU A 49 4.53 4.78 2.17
N PHE A 50 4.99 3.94 3.10
CA PHE A 50 4.41 3.75 4.42
C PHE A 50 5.25 4.35 5.57
N ASP A 51 6.26 5.17 5.27
CA ASP A 51 7.03 5.93 6.26
C ASP A 51 6.13 6.97 6.96
N MET A 52 5.45 6.54 8.02
CA MET A 52 4.52 7.38 8.79
C MET A 52 5.21 8.37 9.71
N GLU A 53 6.52 8.25 9.98
CA GLU A 53 7.24 9.23 10.79
C GLU A 53 7.35 10.59 10.08
N LYS A 54 7.42 10.58 8.74
CA LYS A 54 7.38 11.79 7.91
C LYS A 54 6.00 12.43 7.80
N SER A 55 4.93 11.70 8.15
CA SER A 55 3.55 12.15 8.01
C SER A 55 2.89 12.38 9.38
N LYS A 56 3.54 13.21 10.23
CA LYS A 56 2.94 13.64 11.49
C LYS A 56 1.73 14.52 11.18
N LEU A 57 0.55 13.94 11.34
CA LEU A 57 -0.71 14.67 11.23
C LEU A 57 -0.80 15.64 12.42
N SER A 58 -0.53 16.91 12.19
CA SER A 58 -0.70 17.97 13.18
C SER A 58 -1.97 18.76 12.86
N ILE A 59 -2.83 18.92 13.87
CA ILE A 59 -3.96 19.85 13.76
C ILE A 59 -3.41 21.27 14.04
N PRO A 60 -3.68 22.25 13.16
CA PRO A 60 -3.27 23.63 13.41
C PRO A 60 -3.87 24.14 14.72
N PRO A 61 -3.09 24.83 15.57
CA PRO A 61 -3.58 25.32 16.85
C PRO A 61 -4.74 26.33 16.70
N GLU A 62 -4.90 26.95 15.53
CA GLU A 62 -5.98 27.90 15.22
C GLU A 62 -7.32 27.20 14.90
N ALA A 63 -7.34 25.88 14.75
CA ALA A 63 -8.53 25.13 14.36
C ALA A 63 -9.64 25.11 15.44
N ALA A 64 -9.33 25.53 16.68
CA ALA A 64 -10.27 25.64 17.80
C ALA A 64 -11.15 24.38 18.01
N LEU A 65 -10.59 23.19 17.75
CA LEU A 65 -11.28 21.91 17.90
C LEU A 65 -11.26 21.45 19.35
N SER A 66 -12.36 20.86 19.82
CA SER A 66 -12.40 20.18 21.12
C SER A 66 -11.64 18.86 21.07
N ASP A 67 -11.16 18.38 22.23
CA ASP A 67 -10.48 17.08 22.35
C ASP A 67 -11.32 15.92 21.78
N GLN A 68 -12.64 15.99 21.94
CA GLN A 68 -13.57 15.01 21.38
C GLN A 68 -13.60 15.04 19.84
N GLN A 69 -13.53 16.23 19.23
CA GLN A 69 -13.46 16.37 17.77
C GLN A 69 -12.11 15.88 17.25
N VAL A 70 -11.02 16.22 17.94
CA VAL A 70 -9.67 15.75 17.62
C VAL A 70 -9.61 14.22 17.64
N ALA A 71 -10.14 13.60 18.69
CA ALA A 71 -10.20 12.14 18.84
C ALA A 71 -11.01 11.44 17.74
N ALA A 72 -12.00 12.11 17.16
CA ALA A 72 -12.78 11.58 16.03
C ALA A 72 -12.11 11.81 14.66
N ILE A 73 -11.50 12.99 14.46
CA ILE A 73 -10.95 13.41 13.16
C ILE A 73 -9.63 12.69 12.87
N ILE A 74 -8.71 12.58 13.83
CA ILE A 74 -7.39 11.99 13.59
C ILE A 74 -7.49 10.55 13.04
N PRO A 75 -8.27 9.63 13.63
CA PRO A 75 -8.42 8.28 13.08
C PRO A 75 -9.06 8.27 11.68
N ALA A 76 -10.06 9.13 11.44
CA ALA A 76 -10.73 9.21 10.15
C ALA A 76 -9.77 9.67 9.03
N VAL A 77 -8.99 10.72 9.28
CA VAL A 77 -7.98 11.21 8.33
C VAL A 77 -6.88 10.18 8.13
N ARG A 78 -6.44 9.49 9.19
CA ARG A 78 -5.46 8.40 9.09
C ARG A 78 -5.97 7.27 8.20
N ASN A 79 -7.22 6.83 8.39
CA ASN A 79 -7.82 5.78 7.58
C ASN A 79 -7.95 6.18 6.10
N LEU A 80 -8.32 7.44 5.83
CA LEU A 80 -8.35 7.96 4.46
C LEU A 80 -6.97 7.96 3.81
N TYR A 81 -5.94 8.44 4.53
CA TYR A 81 -4.56 8.45 4.06
C TYR A 81 -4.06 7.04 3.76
N VAL A 82 -4.25 6.10 4.70
CA VAL A 82 -3.90 4.69 4.55
C VAL A 82 -4.63 4.07 3.35
N GLY A 83 -5.91 4.38 3.14
CA GLY A 83 -6.66 3.94 1.96
C GLY A 83 -6.07 4.47 0.64
N GLN A 84 -5.58 5.71 0.62
CA GLN A 84 -4.89 6.24 -0.56
C GLN A 84 -3.54 5.56 -0.80
N LEU A 85 -2.77 5.26 0.25
CA LEU A 85 -1.53 4.49 0.13
C LEU A 85 -1.78 3.07 -0.41
N ALA A 86 -2.82 2.39 0.07
CA ALA A 86 -3.24 1.09 -0.47
C ALA A 86 -3.55 1.16 -1.97
N ARG A 87 -4.21 2.23 -2.41
CA ARG A 87 -4.52 2.42 -3.82
C ARG A 87 -3.26 2.68 -4.64
N ALA A 88 -2.34 3.51 -4.14
CA ALA A 88 -1.05 3.76 -4.78
C ALA A 88 -0.22 2.46 -4.88
N ALA A 89 -0.18 1.68 -3.81
CA ALA A 89 0.47 0.37 -3.75
C ALA A 89 -0.02 -0.56 -4.87
N HIS A 90 -1.34 -0.72 -5.01
CA HIS A 90 -1.92 -1.51 -6.10
C HIS A 90 -1.46 -1.07 -7.49
N ILE A 91 -1.47 0.24 -7.75
CA ILE A 91 -1.06 0.78 -9.05
C ILE A 91 0.41 0.47 -9.31
N ILE A 92 1.27 0.72 -8.33
CA ILE A 92 2.72 0.48 -8.43
C ILE A 92 2.99 -1.01 -8.70
N ILE A 93 2.39 -1.91 -7.92
CA ILE A 93 2.55 -3.36 -8.09
C ILE A 93 2.06 -3.80 -9.47
N GLY A 94 0.92 -3.28 -9.94
CA GLY A 94 0.42 -3.57 -11.28
C GLY A 94 1.35 -3.08 -12.40
N LEU A 95 1.99 -1.93 -12.22
CA LEU A 95 2.98 -1.41 -13.17
C LEU A 95 4.24 -2.30 -13.22
N LEU A 96 4.77 -2.68 -12.06
CA LEU A 96 5.91 -3.59 -11.96
C LEU A 96 5.59 -4.95 -12.59
N ALA A 97 4.44 -5.54 -12.27
CA ALA A 97 4.01 -6.82 -12.84
C ALA A 97 3.88 -6.77 -14.36
N ARG A 98 3.31 -5.68 -14.89
CA ARG A 98 3.18 -5.47 -16.34
C ARG A 98 4.54 -5.36 -17.04
N GLU A 99 5.52 -4.71 -16.40
CA GLU A 99 6.87 -4.60 -16.94
C GLU A 99 7.53 -5.98 -17.06
N LYS A 100 7.40 -6.82 -16.03
CA LYS A 100 7.93 -8.20 -16.07
C LYS A 100 7.36 -9.00 -17.22
N LEU A 101 6.05 -8.91 -17.47
CA LEU A 101 5.41 -9.60 -18.60
C LEU A 101 5.97 -9.16 -19.95
N LYS A 102 6.26 -7.87 -20.13
CA LYS A 102 6.83 -7.33 -21.39
C LYS A 102 8.26 -7.77 -21.66
N LEU A 103 9.06 -7.95 -20.61
CA LEU A 103 10.47 -8.36 -20.74
C LEU A 103 10.62 -9.85 -21.08
N HIS A 104 9.56 -10.64 -20.90
CA HIS A 104 9.54 -12.09 -21.12
C HIS A 104 8.60 -12.53 -22.26
N SER A 105 8.07 -11.58 -23.05
CA SER A 105 7.29 -11.83 -24.27
C SER A 105 8.10 -11.51 -25.53
#